data_AF-A0A1H8GHF0-F1
#
_entry.id   AF-A0A1H8GHF0-F1
#
_cell.length_a   1.000
_cell.length_b   1.000
_cell.length_c   1.000
_cell.angle_alpha   90.00
_cell.angle_beta   90.00
_cell.angle_gamma   90.00
#
_symmetry.space_group_name_H-M   'P 1'
#
loop_
_entity.id
_entity.type
_entity.pdbx_description
1 polymer ?
#
loop_
_entity_poly.entity_id
_entity_poly.type
_entity_poly.pdbx_seq_one_letter_code
_entity_poly.pdbx_strand_id
1 'polypeptide(L)'
;MLNRNERRISGAQIKTAASLAAAACYGRDETGKNVTVDNRRARGALERAFAQLIRRGGKSFVMQVSEREALGFPGQQPHVANTVYALAVGLDAAGCGAYAIQGMGYVEHRKMPARIKRMADAEAARMAGAKARVELLEILDVDGLPQTG
;
A
#
# COMPACT_ATOMS: atom_id res chain seq x y z
N MET A 1 -19.84 -17.04 -33.31
CA MET A 1 -19.75 -17.76 -32.03
C MET A 1 -18.41 -18.50 -32.00
N LEU A 2 -17.51 -18.21 -31.05
CA LEU A 2 -16.25 -18.98 -30.92
C LEU A 2 -16.54 -20.44 -30.53
N ASN A 3 -15.90 -21.35 -31.27
CA ASN A 3 -16.03 -22.80 -31.19
C ASN A 3 -15.62 -23.30 -29.79
N ARG A 4 -16.28 -24.35 -29.29
CA ARG A 4 -16.02 -24.94 -27.96
C ARG A 4 -14.57 -25.45 -27.84
N ASN A 5 -13.93 -25.77 -28.96
CA ASN A 5 -12.51 -26.15 -29.04
C ASN A 5 -11.55 -24.95 -28.97
N GLU A 6 -11.96 -23.74 -29.40
CA GLU A 6 -11.15 -22.51 -29.28
C GLU A 6 -11.09 -22.00 -27.83
N ARG A 7 -12.01 -22.45 -26.97
CA ARG A 7 -12.09 -22.02 -25.56
C ARG A 7 -11.14 -22.75 -24.62
N ARG A 8 -10.43 -23.78 -25.09
CA ARG A 8 -9.46 -24.53 -24.28
C ARG A 8 -8.04 -24.13 -24.64
N ILE A 9 -7.64 -22.92 -24.23
CA ILE A 9 -6.21 -22.63 -24.08
C ILE A 9 -5.73 -23.47 -22.90
N SER A 10 -4.79 -24.37 -23.15
CA SER A 10 -4.23 -25.23 -22.10
C SER A 10 -3.49 -24.38 -21.05
N GLY A 11 -3.39 -24.87 -19.81
CA GLY A 11 -2.64 -24.18 -18.76
C GLY A 11 -1.17 -23.92 -19.13
N ALA A 12 -0.57 -24.82 -19.91
CA ALA A 12 0.78 -24.66 -20.43
C ALA A 12 0.89 -23.50 -21.43
N GLN A 13 -0.05 -23.39 -22.37
CA GLN A 13 -0.10 -22.27 -23.32
C GLN A 13 -0.30 -20.92 -22.61
N ILE A 14 -1.17 -20.87 -21.60
CA ILE A 14 -1.36 -19.65 -20.78
C ILE A 14 -0.05 -19.25 -20.10
N LYS A 15 0.67 -20.23 -19.53
CA LYS A 15 1.95 -19.98 -18.86
C LYS A 15 2.99 -19.42 -19.82
N THR A 16 3.14 -20.03 -21.00
CA THR A 16 4.09 -19.57 -22.02
C THR A 16 3.74 -18.18 -22.52
N ALA A 17 2.47 -17.93 -22.87
CA ALA A 17 2.02 -16.62 -23.33
C ALA A 17 2.21 -15.53 -22.27
N ALA A 18 1.90 -15.83 -21.00
CA ALA A 18 2.11 -14.89 -19.90
C ALA A 18 3.59 -14.57 -19.66
N SER A 19 4.48 -15.57 -19.80
CA SER A 19 5.93 -15.38 -19.71
C SER A 19 6.47 -14.49 -20.85
N LEU A 20 6.03 -14.72 -22.08
CA LEU A 20 6.39 -13.86 -23.23
C LEU A 20 5.89 -12.42 -23.06
N ALA A 21 4.63 -12.23 -22.63
CA ALA A 21 4.08 -10.90 -22.36
C ALA A 21 4.85 -10.17 -21.25
N ALA A 22 5.19 -10.87 -20.16
CA ALA A 22 5.99 -10.32 -19.07
C ALA A 22 7.43 -9.98 -19.51
N ALA A 23 8.03 -10.80 -20.38
CA ALA A 23 9.38 -10.56 -20.88
C ALA A 23 9.48 -9.34 -21.81
N ALA A 24 8.39 -9.02 -22.53
CA ALA A 24 8.30 -7.88 -23.43
C ALA A 24 7.98 -6.54 -22.72
N CYS A 25 7.76 -6.55 -21.40
CA CYS A 25 7.42 -5.36 -20.64
C CYS A 25 8.64 -4.50 -20.31
N TYR A 26 8.49 -3.18 -20.48
CA TYR A 26 9.47 -2.17 -20.12
C TYR A 26 8.95 -1.28 -18.99
N GLY A 27 9.82 -0.89 -18.07
CA GLY A 27 9.58 0.18 -17.10
C GLY A 27 10.39 1.42 -17.43
N ARG A 28 10.20 2.48 -16.65
CA ARG A 28 11.09 3.63 -16.67
C ARG A 28 12.01 3.59 -15.47
N ASP A 29 13.30 3.78 -15.68
CA ASP A 29 14.24 3.96 -14.58
C ASP A 29 14.13 5.36 -13.95
N GLU A 30 14.94 5.62 -12.93
CA GLU A 30 14.98 6.92 -12.23
C GLU A 30 15.40 8.08 -13.15
N THR A 31 16.05 7.79 -14.27
CA THR A 31 16.46 8.77 -15.29
C THR A 31 15.40 8.98 -16.38
N GLY A 32 14.28 8.27 -16.30
CA GLY A 32 13.20 8.31 -17.28
C GLY A 32 13.44 7.47 -18.55
N LYS A 33 14.51 6.67 -18.59
CA LYS A 33 14.81 5.78 -19.73
C LYS A 33 13.99 4.50 -19.65
N ASN A 34 13.58 4.00 -20.80
CA ASN A 34 12.92 2.71 -20.90
C ASN A 34 13.93 1.58 -20.66
N VAL A 35 13.67 0.74 -19.66
CA VAL A 35 14.51 -0.42 -19.30
C VAL A 35 13.65 -1.66 -19.15
N THR A 36 14.23 -2.82 -19.39
CA THR A 36 13.57 -4.12 -19.22
C THR A 36 13.28 -4.40 -17.74
N VAL A 37 12.17 -5.07 -17.47
CA VAL A 37 11.87 -5.57 -16.11
C VAL A 37 12.64 -6.89 -15.92
N ASP A 38 13.87 -6.82 -15.44
CA ASP A 38 14.75 -8.02 -15.30
C ASP A 38 14.70 -8.68 -13.92
N ASN A 39 14.19 -7.98 -12.91
CA ASN A 39 14.07 -8.55 -11.57
C ASN A 39 13.14 -9.78 -11.58
N ARG A 40 13.65 -10.93 -11.13
CA ARG A 40 12.91 -12.20 -11.11
C ARG A 40 11.57 -12.12 -10.37
N ARG A 41 11.49 -11.35 -9.28
CA ARG A 41 10.25 -11.20 -8.49
C ARG A 41 9.22 -10.36 -9.23
N ALA A 42 9.64 -9.23 -9.80
CA ALA A 42 8.76 -8.38 -10.61
C ALA A 42 8.25 -9.12 -11.86
N ARG A 43 9.13 -9.84 -12.57
CA ARG A 43 8.73 -10.73 -13.67
C ARG A 43 7.72 -11.78 -13.21
N GLY A 44 7.97 -12.46 -12.08
CA GLY A 44 7.04 -13.41 -11.52
C GLY A 44 5.66 -12.80 -11.20
N ALA A 45 5.61 -11.55 -10.74
CA ALA A 45 4.34 -10.85 -10.53
C ALA A 45 3.62 -10.54 -11.86
N LEU A 46 4.34 -10.06 -12.88
CA LEU A 46 3.82 -9.84 -14.22
C LEU A 46 3.26 -11.12 -14.84
N GLU A 47 4.00 -12.23 -14.77
CA GLU A 47 3.56 -13.52 -15.31
C GLU A 47 2.22 -13.97 -14.67
N ARG A 48 2.09 -13.81 -13.34
CA ARG A 48 0.83 -14.14 -12.66
C ARG A 48 -0.30 -13.21 -13.09
N ALA A 49 -0.04 -11.92 -13.23
CA ALA A 49 -1.03 -10.94 -13.67
C ALA A 49 -1.48 -11.19 -15.13
N PHE A 50 -0.55 -11.42 -16.05
CA PHE A 50 -0.88 -11.74 -17.45
C PHE A 50 -1.59 -13.08 -17.60
N ALA A 51 -1.24 -14.09 -16.80
CA ALA A 51 -1.99 -15.34 -16.79
C ALA A 51 -3.46 -15.12 -16.38
N GLN A 52 -3.73 -14.19 -15.47
CA GLN A 52 -5.10 -13.82 -15.10
C GLN A 52 -5.80 -13.03 -16.21
N LEU A 53 -5.11 -12.09 -16.87
CA LEU A 53 -5.64 -11.38 -18.04
C LEU A 53 -6.07 -12.34 -19.15
N ILE A 54 -5.21 -13.32 -19.49
CA ILE A 54 -5.50 -14.32 -20.53
C ILE A 54 -6.71 -15.18 -20.12
N ARG A 55 -6.75 -15.66 -18.86
CA ARG A 55 -7.90 -16.42 -18.34
C ARG A 55 -9.21 -15.63 -18.37
N ARG A 56 -9.13 -14.30 -18.29
CA ARG A 56 -10.28 -13.38 -18.34
C ARG A 56 -10.65 -12.95 -19.76
N GLY A 57 -10.08 -13.59 -20.78
CA GLY A 57 -10.36 -13.29 -22.18
C GLY A 57 -9.77 -11.96 -22.64
N GLY A 58 -8.59 -11.58 -22.14
CA GLY A 58 -7.89 -10.37 -22.55
C GLY A 58 -8.32 -9.09 -21.82
N LYS A 59 -9.28 -9.18 -20.90
CA LYS A 59 -9.71 -8.03 -20.09
C LYS A 59 -8.61 -7.61 -19.12
N SER A 60 -8.37 -6.31 -19.02
CA SER A 60 -7.42 -5.73 -18.07
C SER A 60 -7.66 -6.26 -16.67
N PHE A 61 -6.57 -6.48 -15.94
CA PHE A 61 -6.60 -7.12 -14.64
C PHE A 61 -5.71 -6.38 -13.66
N VAL A 62 -6.19 -6.23 -12.43
CA VAL A 62 -5.45 -5.59 -11.34
C VAL A 62 -5.33 -6.59 -10.20
N MET A 63 -4.13 -6.70 -9.62
CA MET A 63 -3.89 -7.47 -8.41
C MET A 63 -2.98 -6.74 -7.44
N GLN A 64 -3.15 -7.05 -6.16
CA GLN A 64 -2.21 -6.62 -5.13
C GLN A 64 -0.90 -7.40 -5.27
N VAL A 65 0.23 -6.72 -5.08
CA VAL A 65 1.57 -7.32 -5.03
C VAL A 65 2.25 -6.97 -3.73
N SER A 66 3.20 -7.80 -3.33
CA SER A 66 4.01 -7.51 -2.15
C SER A 66 4.96 -6.34 -2.42
N GLU A 67 5.36 -5.62 -1.38
CA GLU A 67 6.40 -4.59 -1.47
C GLU A 67 7.68 -5.11 -2.12
N ARG A 68 8.12 -6.32 -1.76
CA ARG A 68 9.33 -6.95 -2.33
C ARG A 68 9.23 -7.21 -3.83
N GLU A 69 8.02 -7.42 -4.35
CA GLU A 69 7.78 -7.56 -5.79
C GLU A 69 7.71 -6.18 -6.45
N ALA A 70 7.03 -5.23 -5.82
CA ALA A 70 6.89 -3.86 -6.30
C ALA A 70 8.24 -3.15 -6.46
N LEU A 71 9.12 -3.28 -5.47
CA LEU A 71 10.48 -2.73 -5.52
C LEU A 71 11.39 -3.42 -6.55
N GLY A 72 10.94 -4.52 -7.15
CA GLY A 72 11.63 -5.14 -8.28
C GLY A 72 11.36 -4.42 -9.61
N PHE A 73 10.34 -3.56 -9.69
CA PHE A 73 10.03 -2.84 -10.92
C PHE A 73 10.92 -1.59 -11.07
N PRO A 74 11.31 -1.25 -12.32
CA PRO A 74 12.11 -0.05 -12.57
C PRO A 74 11.44 1.23 -12.05
N GLY A 75 12.25 2.12 -11.46
CA GLY A 75 11.82 3.44 -10.98
C GLY A 75 10.93 3.40 -9.74
N GLN A 76 10.66 2.22 -9.16
CA GLN A 76 9.89 2.13 -7.92
C GLN A 76 10.78 2.44 -6.72
N GLN A 77 10.39 3.45 -5.96
CA GLN A 77 11.03 3.80 -4.71
C GLN A 77 10.30 3.13 -3.53
N PRO A 78 11.03 2.81 -2.44
CA PRO A 78 10.41 2.41 -1.20
C PRO A 78 9.47 3.52 -0.71
N HIS A 79 8.20 3.17 -0.51
CA HIS A 79 7.22 4.09 0.05
C HIS A 79 7.21 4.01 1.57
N VAL A 80 6.47 4.95 2.17
CA VAL A 80 6.21 4.98 3.62
C VAL A 80 5.62 3.66 4.12
N ALA A 81 5.84 3.36 5.41
CA ALA A 81 5.28 2.19 6.07
C ALA A 81 3.77 2.05 5.79
N ASN A 82 3.30 0.80 5.65
CA ASN A 82 1.92 0.45 5.32
C ASN A 82 1.45 0.81 3.90
N THR A 83 2.37 0.84 2.93
CA THR A 83 2.00 1.00 1.51
C THR A 83 1.47 -0.31 0.93
N VAL A 84 0.31 -0.23 0.26
CA VAL A 84 -0.22 -1.32 -0.56
C VAL A 84 0.12 -1.06 -2.01
N TYR A 85 0.68 -2.05 -2.69
CA TYR A 85 1.02 -1.95 -4.10
C TYR A 85 0.01 -2.69 -4.96
N ALA A 86 -0.49 -2.01 -5.99
CA ALA A 86 -1.38 -2.59 -7.00
C ALA A 86 -0.65 -2.64 -8.34
N LEU A 87 -0.66 -3.82 -8.96
CA LEU A 87 -0.17 -4.07 -10.32
C LEU A 87 -1.37 -4.23 -11.25
N ALA A 88 -1.49 -3.34 -12.22
CA ALA A 88 -2.42 -3.42 -13.33
C ALA A 88 -1.70 -3.92 -14.58
N VAL A 89 -2.34 -4.81 -15.34
CA VAL A 89 -1.87 -5.28 -16.65
C VAL A 89 -2.97 -5.17 -17.70
N GLY A 90 -2.54 -4.94 -18.94
CA GLY A 90 -3.39 -4.81 -20.12
C GLY A 90 -2.66 -5.25 -21.38
N LEU A 91 -3.38 -5.24 -22.50
CA LEU A 91 -2.80 -5.29 -23.83
C LEU A 91 -2.98 -3.92 -24.47
N ASP A 92 -1.98 -3.43 -25.18
CA ASP A 92 -2.10 -2.20 -25.98
C ASP A 92 -2.83 -2.45 -27.32
N ALA A 93 -2.92 -1.41 -28.15
CA ALA A 93 -3.58 -1.50 -29.45
C ALA A 93 -2.87 -2.45 -30.43
N ALA A 94 -1.58 -2.74 -30.22
CA ALA A 94 -0.80 -3.69 -31.00
C ALA A 94 -0.87 -5.12 -30.42
N GLY A 95 -1.58 -5.32 -29.30
CA GLY A 95 -1.65 -6.59 -28.59
C GLY A 95 -0.41 -6.88 -27.74
N CYS A 96 0.46 -5.90 -27.52
CA CYS A 96 1.63 -6.03 -26.65
C CYS A 96 1.23 -5.88 -25.19
N GLY A 97 1.91 -6.61 -24.30
CA GLY A 97 1.69 -6.52 -22.87
C GLY A 97 2.10 -5.14 -22.32
N ALA A 98 1.21 -4.50 -21.60
CA ALA A 98 1.46 -3.26 -20.87
C ALA A 98 1.15 -3.44 -19.38
N TYR A 99 1.83 -2.67 -18.54
CA TYR A 99 1.57 -2.69 -17.10
C TYR A 99 1.67 -1.30 -16.49
N ALA A 100 1.06 -1.15 -15.32
CA ALA A 100 1.24 -0.02 -14.43
C ALA A 100 1.30 -0.55 -12.99
N ILE A 101 2.18 0.03 -12.18
CA ILE A 101 2.27 -0.27 -10.75
C ILE A 101 2.11 1.01 -9.96
N GLN A 102 1.29 0.97 -8.92
CA GLN A 102 1.02 2.11 -8.05
C GLN A 102 1.11 1.68 -6.60
N GLY A 103 1.95 2.37 -5.83
CA GLY A 103 1.90 2.36 -4.37
C GLY A 103 0.80 3.31 -3.87
N MET A 104 -0.02 2.84 -2.95
CA MET A 104 -0.98 3.64 -2.22
C MET A 104 -0.67 3.52 -0.73
N GLY A 105 -0.14 4.61 -0.16
CA GLY A 105 0.07 4.71 1.28
C GLY A 105 -1.27 4.83 1.98
N TYR A 106 -1.54 3.96 2.94
CA TYR A 106 -2.62 4.22 3.89
C TYR A 106 -2.09 5.14 4.98
N VAL A 107 -2.69 6.32 5.13
CA VAL A 107 -2.65 7.00 6.42
C VAL A 107 -3.50 6.12 7.33
N GLU A 108 -2.84 5.21 8.04
CA GLU A 108 -3.48 4.49 9.12
C GLU A 108 -3.88 5.58 10.13
N HIS A 109 -5.15 6.02 10.09
CA HIS A 109 -5.77 6.65 11.24
C HIS A 109 -5.77 5.57 12.32
N ARG A 110 -4.64 5.40 13.01
CA ARG A 110 -4.53 4.49 14.12
C ARG A 110 -5.66 4.85 15.06
N LYS A 111 -6.66 4.00 15.16
CA LYS A 111 -7.38 3.86 16.42
C LYS A 111 -6.27 3.63 17.42
N MET A 112 -5.99 4.62 18.27
CA MET A 112 -5.03 4.49 19.35
C MET A 112 -5.28 3.13 20.01
N PRO A 113 -4.26 2.27 20.15
CA PRO A 113 -4.41 1.03 20.88
C PRO A 113 -5.11 1.35 22.19
N ALA A 114 -6.12 0.57 22.58
CA ALA A 114 -6.97 0.90 23.74
C ALA A 114 -6.12 1.18 25.00
N ARG A 115 -4.95 0.56 25.11
CA ARG A 115 -3.95 0.81 26.16
C ARG A 115 -3.35 2.22 26.11
N ILE A 116 -2.96 2.72 24.93
CA ILE A 116 -2.42 4.08 24.76
C ILE A 116 -3.51 5.11 25.03
N LYS A 117 -4.73 4.86 24.53
CA LYS A 117 -5.89 5.71 24.83
C LYS A 117 -6.15 5.81 26.35
N ARG A 118 -6.18 4.66 27.04
CA ARG A 118 -6.37 4.62 28.51
C ARG A 118 -5.26 5.33 29.28
N MET A 119 -4.01 5.27 28.82
CA MET A 119 -2.90 5.98 29.45
C MET A 119 -3.02 7.49 29.27
N ALA A 120 -3.33 7.94 28.05
CA ALA A 120 -3.56 9.36 27.77
C ALA A 120 -4.77 9.90 28.56
N ASP A 121 -5.86 9.15 28.64
CA ASP A 121 -7.05 9.52 29.43
C ASP A 121 -6.73 9.59 30.93
N ALA A 122 -5.92 8.66 31.45
CA ALA A 122 -5.51 8.66 32.87
C ALA A 122 -4.56 9.81 33.21
N GLU A 123 -3.68 10.19 32.28
CA GLU A 123 -2.76 11.32 32.45
C GLU A 123 -3.51 12.66 32.39
N ALA A 124 -4.47 12.80 31.46
CA ALA A 124 -5.35 13.96 31.39
C ALA A 124 -6.18 14.13 32.68
N ALA A 125 -6.72 13.03 33.23
CA ALA A 125 -7.45 13.05 34.49
C ALA A 125 -6.56 13.44 35.68
N ARG A 126 -5.29 13.00 35.70
CA ARG A 126 -4.31 13.41 36.72
C ARG A 126 -3.99 14.90 36.64
N MET A 127 -3.79 15.43 35.44
CA MET A 127 -3.52 16.85 35.22
C MET A 127 -4.71 17.73 35.59
N ALA A 128 -5.93 17.29 35.27
CA ALA A 128 -7.16 17.97 35.70
C ALA A 128 -7.33 17.98 37.23
N GLY A 129 -7.04 16.87 37.90
CA GLY A 129 -7.07 16.78 39.36
C GLY A 129 -5.98 17.63 40.03
N ALA A 130 -4.78 17.70 39.45
CA ALA A 130 -3.71 18.57 39.93
C ALA A 130 -4.09 20.05 39.80
N LYS A 131 -4.68 20.44 38.66
CA LYS A 131 -5.15 21.80 38.44
C LYS A 131 -6.24 22.21 39.43
N ALA A 132 -7.23 21.34 39.66
CA ALA A 132 -8.30 21.60 40.64
C ALA A 132 -7.76 21.76 42.07
N ARG A 133 -6.69 21.04 42.43
CA ARG A 133 -6.07 21.13 43.76
C ARG A 133 -5.25 22.42 43.94
N VAL A 134 -4.63 22.92 42.88
CA VAL A 134 -3.95 24.23 42.88
C VAL A 134 -4.98 25.35 43.02
N GLU A 135 -6.07 25.31 42.25
CA GLU A 135 -7.16 26.30 42.38
C GLU A 135 -7.80 26.29 43.77
N LEU A 136 -7.93 25.12 44.42
CA LEU A 136 -8.46 25.03 45.79
C LEU A 136 -7.51 25.59 46.85
N LEU A 137 -6.19 25.44 46.65
CA LEU A 137 -5.17 26.02 47.53
C LEU A 137 -5.10 27.54 47.39
N GLU A 138 -5.24 28.06 46.17
CA GLU A 138 -5.31 29.51 45.94
C GLU A 138 -6.57 30.15 46.57
N ILE A 139 -7.69 29.42 46.65
CA ILE A 139 -8.91 29.89 47.34
C ILE A 139 -8.73 29.86 48.87
N LEU A 140 -8.00 28.88 49.41
CA LEU A 140 -7.77 28.74 50.86
C LEU A 140 -6.70 29.68 51.42
N ASP A 141 -5.85 30.28 50.57
CA ASP A 141 -4.85 31.28 50.97
C ASP A 141 -5.43 32.71 51.09
N VAL A 142 -6.73 32.91 50.87
CA VAL A 142 -7.39 34.24 50.89
C VAL A 142 -8.00 34.60 52.25
N ASP A 143 -8.14 33.66 53.19
CA ASP A 143 -8.64 33.98 54.53
C ASP A 143 -7.49 34.44 55.44
N GLY A 144 -7.37 35.75 55.49
CA GLY A 144 -6.37 36.55 56.19
C GLY A 144 -5.93 36.05 57.56
N LEU A 145 -4.62 35.91 57.72
CA LEU A 145 -3.98 36.01 59.02
C LEU A 145 -3.86 37.51 59.38
N PRO A 146 -4.41 37.95 60.52
CA PRO A 146 -4.23 39.34 60.96
C PRO A 146 -2.75 39.58 61.23
N GLN A 147 -2.19 40.59 60.57
CA GLN A 147 -0.86 41.07 60.90
C GLN A 147 -0.91 41.71 62.28
N THR A 148 -0.46 40.97 63.29
CA THR A 148 -0.24 41.49 64.62
C THR A 148 0.94 42.46 64.56
N GLY A 149 0.63 43.75 64.68
CA GLY A 149 1.59 44.79 65.08
C GLY A 149 1.92 44.73 66.56
#